data_AF-A0A7S3KU37-F1
#
_entry.id   AF-A0A7S3KU37-F1
#
_cell.length_a   1.000
_cell.length_b   1.000
_cell.length_c   1.000
_cell.angle_alpha   90.00
_cell.angle_beta   90.00
_cell.angle_gamma   90.00
#
_symmetry.space_group_name_H-M   'P 1'
#
loop_
_entity.id
_entity.type
_entity.pdbx_description
1 polymer ?
#
loop_
_entity_poly.entity_id
_entity_poly.type
_entity_poly.pdbx_seq_one_letter_code
_entity_poly.pdbx_strand_id
1 'polypeptide(L)'
;MRKYGSASVWRYCTEIFDYLSLAALVDEKVFCVHGGLSPDIHLMDEIKSIDRKQEVPHEGGMCDLMWSDPDDTANWKPSPRGAGYLFGEDIVEKWNRENNIQLIARAHQLVMEGYKQMFNNQLVTVWSAPNYC
;
A
#
# COMPACT_ATOMS: atom_id res chain seq x y z
N MET A 1 -10.91 10.47 25.52
CA MET A 1 -10.47 10.42 26.93
C MET A 1 -10.60 9.06 27.65
N ARG A 2 -11.24 8.03 27.09
CA ARG A 2 -11.57 6.77 27.81
C ARG A 2 -10.40 6.01 28.48
N LYS A 3 -9.17 6.04 27.93
CA LYS A 3 -8.02 5.27 28.44
C LYS A 3 -6.97 6.09 29.20
N TYR A 4 -6.63 7.28 28.71
CA TYR A 4 -5.45 8.03 29.19
C TYR A 4 -5.79 9.41 29.79
N GLY A 5 -7.06 9.78 29.88
CA GLY A 5 -7.49 11.05 30.50
C GLY A 5 -7.08 12.33 29.76
N SER A 6 -6.31 12.24 28.67
CA SER A 6 -5.94 13.37 27.80
C SER A 6 -5.79 12.92 26.34
N ALA A 7 -5.53 13.88 25.44
CA ALA A 7 -5.23 13.61 24.02
C ALA A 7 -3.73 13.39 23.74
N SER A 8 -2.86 13.55 24.74
CA SER A 8 -1.39 13.55 24.56
C SER A 8 -0.89 12.25 23.95
N VAL A 9 -1.39 11.09 24.41
CA VAL A 9 -0.97 9.79 23.88
C VAL A 9 -1.32 9.64 22.40
N TRP A 10 -2.52 10.07 21.98
CA TRP A 10 -2.91 10.03 20.57
C TRP A 10 -1.96 10.89 19.73
N ARG A 11 -1.67 12.12 20.20
CA ARG A 11 -0.76 13.03 19.52
C ARG A 11 0.64 12.44 19.36
N TYR A 12 1.19 11.83 20.41
CA TYR A 12 2.51 11.20 20.33
C TYR A 12 2.52 9.99 19.39
N CYS A 13 1.42 9.22 19.33
CA CYS A 13 1.32 8.12 18.37
C CYS A 13 1.27 8.64 16.93
N THR A 14 0.45 9.65 16.64
CA THR A 14 0.36 10.21 15.28
C THR A 14 1.67 10.88 14.86
N GLU A 15 2.34 11.59 15.76
CA GLU A 15 3.68 12.14 15.49
C GLU A 15 4.70 11.05 15.13
N ILE A 16 4.58 9.83 15.65
CA ILE A 16 5.44 8.70 15.27
C ILE A 16 5.03 8.08 13.93
N PHE A 17 3.73 8.10 13.59
CA PHE A 17 3.24 7.52 12.33
C PHE A 17 3.84 8.21 11.11
N ASP A 18 4.09 9.51 11.16
CA ASP A 18 4.77 10.28 10.12
C ASP A 18 6.19 9.77 9.81
N TYR A 19 6.81 9.01 10.72
CA TYR A 19 8.17 8.46 10.53
C TYR A 19 8.17 7.03 9.97
N LEU A 20 7.02 6.35 9.93
CA LEU A 20 6.91 4.99 9.44
C LEU A 20 7.29 4.92 7.95
N SER A 21 7.95 3.83 7.57
CA SER A 21 8.35 3.63 6.17
C SER A 21 7.14 3.31 5.29
N LEU A 22 7.11 3.85 4.08
CA LEU A 22 5.98 3.66 3.14
C LEU A 22 5.98 2.27 2.49
N ALA A 23 7.16 1.69 2.28
CA ALA A 23 7.35 0.39 1.66
C ALA A 23 8.64 -0.27 2.17
N ALA A 24 8.79 -1.56 1.89
CA ALA A 24 10.01 -2.32 2.15
C ALA A 24 10.38 -3.19 0.94
N LEU A 25 11.67 -3.44 0.77
CA LEU A 25 12.18 -4.39 -0.21
C LEU A 25 12.88 -5.52 0.54
N VAL A 26 12.39 -6.75 0.36
CA VAL A 26 12.95 -7.94 1.01
C VAL A 26 13.70 -8.77 -0.03
N ASP A 27 14.95 -9.10 0.29
CA ASP A 27 15.85 -9.91 -0.55
C ASP A 27 15.96 -9.39 -2.00
N GLU A 28 15.80 -8.08 -2.21
CA GLU A 28 15.80 -7.44 -3.54
C GLU A 28 14.76 -8.00 -4.53
N LYS A 29 13.79 -8.78 -4.04
CA LYS A 29 12.82 -9.52 -4.88
C LYS A 29 11.37 -9.36 -4.47
N VAL A 30 11.09 -9.02 -3.22
CA VAL A 30 9.72 -8.85 -2.74
C VAL A 30 9.49 -7.41 -2.34
N PHE A 31 8.61 -6.72 -3.06
CA PHE A 31 8.18 -5.36 -2.75
C PHE A 31 6.98 -5.42 -1.81
N CYS A 32 7.13 -4.87 -0.61
CA CYS A 32 6.09 -4.83 0.42
C CYS A 32 5.52 -3.43 0.56
N VAL A 33 4.19 -3.30 0.48
CA VAL A 33 3.48 -2.00 0.59
C VAL A 33 2.13 -2.20 1.28
N HIS A 34 1.60 -1.22 2.00
CA HIS A 34 0.29 -1.40 2.67
C HIS A 34 -0.86 -1.45 1.65
N GLY A 35 -0.99 -0.36 0.89
CA GLY A 35 -1.95 -0.16 -0.19
C GLY A 35 -1.51 -0.90 -1.44
N GLY A 36 -1.09 -0.17 -2.47
CA GLY A 36 -0.69 -0.78 -3.71
C GLY A 36 0.22 0.13 -4.52
N LEU A 37 0.09 0.06 -5.85
CA LEU A 37 0.91 0.86 -6.76
C LEU A 37 0.29 2.24 -6.99
N SER A 38 1.07 3.15 -7.55
CA SER A 38 0.66 4.52 -7.93
C SER A 38 0.89 4.76 -9.43
N PRO A 39 0.00 5.46 -10.14
CA PRO A 39 0.28 5.95 -11.49
C PRO A 39 1.41 6.98 -11.53
N ASP A 40 1.71 7.66 -10.42
CA ASP A 40 2.74 8.70 -10.31
C ASP A 40 4.12 8.13 -9.93
N ILE A 41 4.20 6.82 -9.65
CA ILE A 41 5.44 6.14 -9.28
C ILE A 41 5.67 5.02 -10.28
N HIS A 42 6.77 5.08 -11.03
CA HIS A 42 7.12 4.06 -12.01
C HIS A 42 8.30 3.19 -11.54
N LEU A 43 9.25 3.82 -10.85
CA LEU A 43 10.42 3.14 -10.29
C LEU A 43 10.39 3.20 -8.76
N MET A 44 10.81 2.11 -8.12
CA MET A 44 10.87 2.00 -6.67
C MET A 44 11.77 3.06 -6.03
N ASP A 45 12.80 3.51 -6.76
CA ASP A 45 13.69 4.58 -6.31
C ASP A 45 12.98 5.93 -6.17
N GLU A 46 11.89 6.19 -6.89
CA GLU A 46 11.09 7.41 -6.76
C GLU A 46 10.43 7.49 -5.37
N ILE A 47 10.11 6.35 -4.75
CA ILE A 47 9.56 6.30 -3.37
C ILE A 47 10.55 6.92 -2.37
N LYS A 48 11.86 6.79 -2.60
CA LYS A 48 12.90 7.37 -1.73
C LYS A 48 12.90 8.89 -1.73
N SER A 49 12.35 9.51 -2.78
CA SER A 49 12.27 10.96 -2.94
C SER A 49 11.05 11.59 -2.23
N ILE A 50 10.10 10.78 -1.79
CA ILE A 50 8.90 11.24 -1.08
C ILE A 50 9.29 11.74 0.33
N ASP A 51 8.98 13.00 0.63
CA ASP A 51 9.04 13.49 2.00
C ASP A 51 7.89 12.88 2.81
N ARG A 52 8.14 11.74 3.44
CA ARG A 52 7.10 10.99 4.18
C ARG A 52 6.76 11.58 5.55
N LYS A 53 7.54 12.55 6.06
CA LYS A 53 7.39 13.07 7.44
C LYS A 53 6.28 14.10 7.54
N GLN A 54 5.09 13.69 7.14
CA GLN A 54 3.88 14.49 7.09
C GLN A 54 2.66 13.59 7.19
N GLU A 55 1.51 14.19 7.51
CA GLU A 55 0.21 13.54 7.37
C GLU A 55 0.04 13.05 5.92
N VAL A 56 -0.61 11.89 5.74
CA VAL A 56 -0.86 11.33 4.42
C VAL A 56 -1.70 12.31 3.59
N PRO A 57 -1.21 12.79 2.43
CA PRO A 57 -1.97 13.67 1.56
C PRO A 57 -3.25 12.99 1.03
N HIS A 58 -4.19 13.78 0.52
CA HIS A 58 -5.41 13.25 -0.09
C HIS A 58 -5.20 12.64 -1.48
N GLU A 59 -4.09 12.96 -2.15
CA GLU A 59 -3.74 12.49 -3.49
C GLU A 59 -2.22 12.37 -3.69
N GLY A 60 -1.80 11.74 -4.78
CA GLY A 60 -0.40 11.55 -5.17
C GLY A 60 0.24 10.29 -4.57
N GLY A 61 1.50 10.05 -4.95
CA GLY A 61 2.19 8.78 -4.70
C GLY A 61 2.16 8.26 -3.25
N MET A 62 2.28 9.13 -2.24
CA MET A 62 2.18 8.71 -0.83
C MET A 62 0.78 8.20 -0.46
N CYS A 63 -0.27 8.86 -0.96
CA CYS A 63 -1.65 8.44 -0.77
C CYS A 63 -1.89 7.09 -1.44
N ASP A 64 -1.47 6.95 -2.70
CA ASP A 64 -1.70 5.76 -3.50
C ASP A 64 -1.01 4.51 -2.92
N LEU A 65 0.24 4.65 -2.46
CA LEU A 65 0.96 3.56 -1.77
C LEU A 65 0.20 3.06 -0.53
N MET A 66 -0.65 3.88 0.09
CA MET A 66 -1.44 3.50 1.26
C MET A 66 -2.87 3.04 0.93
N TRP A 67 -3.43 3.46 -0.21
CA TRP A 67 -4.87 3.32 -0.49
C TRP A 67 -5.23 2.57 -1.77
N SER A 68 -4.29 2.39 -2.70
CA SER A 68 -4.56 1.68 -3.96
C SER A 68 -4.82 0.19 -3.75
N ASP A 69 -5.62 -0.39 -4.65
CA ASP A 69 -6.08 -1.77 -4.57
C ASP A 69 -5.92 -2.54 -5.90
N PRO A 70 -5.48 -3.81 -5.87
CA PRO A 70 -5.54 -4.67 -7.04
C PRO A 70 -7.00 -5.04 -7.36
N ASP A 71 -7.34 -5.06 -8.64
CA ASP A 71 -8.67 -5.46 -9.15
C ASP A 71 -8.56 -6.03 -10.57
N ASP A 72 -9.61 -6.67 -11.09
CA ASP A 72 -9.64 -7.24 -12.45
C ASP A 72 -9.87 -6.16 -13.54
N THR A 73 -9.50 -4.92 -13.26
CA THR A 73 -9.63 -3.79 -14.18
C THR A 73 -8.48 -3.75 -15.18
N ALA A 74 -8.76 -3.34 -16.42
CA ALA A 74 -7.71 -2.93 -17.35
C ALA A 74 -7.26 -1.50 -17.04
N ASN A 75 -5.94 -1.27 -16.94
CA ASN A 75 -5.32 0.02 -16.58
C ASN A 75 -5.79 0.56 -15.21
N TRP A 76 -5.37 1.78 -14.89
CA TRP A 76 -5.75 2.50 -13.68
C TRP A 76 -7.21 2.95 -13.70
N LYS A 77 -7.91 2.80 -12.57
CA LYS A 77 -9.22 3.43 -12.33
C LYS A 77 -9.25 4.14 -10.99
N PRO A 78 -10.01 5.24 -10.83
CA PRO A 78 -10.22 5.84 -9.51
C PRO A 78 -10.77 4.84 -8.50
N SER A 79 -10.22 4.84 -7.30
CA SER A 79 -10.67 3.94 -6.24
C SER A 79 -12.06 4.33 -5.71
N PRO A 80 -12.98 3.37 -5.50
CA PRO A 80 -14.26 3.63 -4.83
C PRO A 80 -14.10 4.03 -3.36
N ARG A 81 -12.89 3.93 -2.79
CA ARG A 81 -12.56 4.41 -1.44
C ARG A 81 -12.51 5.94 -1.33
N GLY A 82 -12.45 6.64 -2.47
CA GLY A 82 -12.25 8.09 -2.52
C GLY A 82 -10.78 8.53 -2.38
N ALA A 83 -9.84 7.59 -2.38
CA ALA A 83 -8.39 7.80 -2.33
C ALA A 83 -7.68 6.62 -3.00
N GLY A 84 -6.57 6.89 -3.71
CA GLY A 84 -5.83 5.89 -4.47
C GLY A 84 -6.53 5.42 -5.75
N TYR A 85 -6.00 4.33 -6.32
CA TYR A 85 -6.46 3.77 -7.59
C TYR A 85 -6.71 2.26 -7.51
N LEU A 86 -7.59 1.76 -8.36
CA LEU A 86 -7.64 0.35 -8.74
C LEU A 86 -6.62 0.09 -9.86
N PHE A 87 -5.92 -1.04 -9.79
CA PHE A 87 -4.94 -1.44 -10.80
C PHE A 87 -5.01 -2.93 -11.13
N GLY A 88 -4.76 -3.26 -12.39
CA GLY A 88 -4.84 -4.61 -12.94
C GLY A 88 -3.51 -5.35 -13.05
N GLU A 89 -3.61 -6.56 -13.62
CA GLU A 89 -2.48 -7.44 -13.93
C GLU A 89 -1.42 -6.74 -14.79
N ASP A 90 -1.84 -5.96 -15.79
CA ASP A 90 -0.95 -5.27 -16.71
C ASP A 90 0.01 -4.29 -16.01
N ILE A 91 -0.50 -3.62 -14.98
CA ILE A 91 0.27 -2.68 -14.16
C ILE A 91 1.25 -3.43 -13.26
N VAL A 92 0.81 -4.54 -12.66
CA VAL A 92 1.64 -5.39 -11.79
C VAL A 92 2.79 -6.02 -12.58
N GLU A 93 2.50 -6.60 -13.74
CA GLU A 93 3.51 -7.19 -14.62
C GLU A 93 4.54 -6.15 -15.07
N LYS A 94 4.08 -4.96 -15.46
CA LYS A 94 4.95 -3.85 -15.86
C LYS A 94 5.86 -3.42 -14.71
N TRP A 95 5.29 -3.12 -13.54
CA TRP A 95 6.03 -2.71 -12.35
C TRP A 95 7.09 -3.74 -11.97
N ASN A 96 6.70 -5.02 -11.92
CA ASN A 96 7.58 -6.11 -11.54
C ASN A 96 8.75 -6.27 -12.51
N ARG A 97 8.49 -6.19 -13.81
CA ARG A 97 9.52 -6.24 -14.85
C ARG A 97 10.49 -5.05 -14.76
N GLU A 98 9.97 -3.84 -14.60
CA GLU A 98 10.78 -2.61 -14.58
C GLU A 98 11.62 -2.49 -13.31
N ASN A 99 11.13 -3.02 -12.19
CA ASN A 99 11.79 -2.95 -10.89
C ASN A 99 12.49 -4.26 -10.48
N ASN A 100 12.54 -5.27 -11.36
CA ASN A 100 13.13 -6.59 -11.10
C ASN A 100 12.55 -7.30 -9.85
N ILE A 101 11.24 -7.15 -9.63
CA ILE A 101 10.48 -7.72 -8.52
C ILE A 101 9.81 -9.02 -8.95
N GLN A 102 9.78 -9.99 -8.05
CA GLN A 102 9.09 -11.27 -8.25
C GLN A 102 7.69 -11.28 -7.65
N LEU A 103 7.49 -10.54 -6.55
CA LEU A 103 6.24 -10.53 -5.81
C LEU A 103 6.00 -9.15 -5.18
N ILE A 104 4.77 -8.66 -5.34
CA ILE A 104 4.24 -7.57 -4.52
C ILE A 104 3.48 -8.19 -3.35
N ALA A 105 3.90 -7.90 -2.12
CA ALA A 105 3.20 -8.30 -0.91
C ALA A 105 2.49 -7.09 -0.29
N ARG A 106 1.18 -7.19 -0.09
CA ARG A 106 0.36 -6.07 0.38
C ARG A 106 -0.72 -6.47 1.39
N ALA A 107 -1.42 -5.48 1.96
CA ALA A 107 -2.48 -5.69 2.95
C ALA A 107 -3.79 -4.98 2.57
N HIS A 108 -4.37 -4.16 3.47
CA HIS A 108 -5.51 -3.24 3.27
C HIS A 108 -6.89 -3.83 2.91
N GLN A 109 -6.97 -4.77 1.98
CA GLN A 109 -8.22 -5.43 1.60
C GLN A 109 -8.47 -6.66 2.48
N LEU A 110 -9.67 -6.75 3.04
CA LEU A 110 -10.13 -7.96 3.70
C LEU A 110 -10.20 -9.08 2.68
N VAL A 111 -9.58 -10.21 3.02
CA VAL A 111 -9.65 -11.46 2.27
C VAL A 111 -10.06 -12.57 3.22
N MET A 112 -11.07 -13.36 2.83
CA MET A 112 -11.72 -14.33 3.73
C MET A 112 -10.75 -15.39 4.25
N GLU A 113 -9.85 -15.86 3.39
CA GLU A 113 -8.86 -16.90 3.73
C GLU A 113 -7.62 -16.36 4.45
N GLY A 114 -7.61 -15.07 4.82
CA GLY A 114 -6.46 -14.40 5.44
C GLY A 114 -5.32 -14.08 4.47
N TYR A 115 -5.29 -14.67 3.28
CA TYR A 115 -4.46 -14.22 2.16
C TYR A 115 -5.10 -14.54 0.81
N LYS A 116 -4.70 -13.82 -0.24
CA LYS A 116 -5.15 -14.05 -1.63
C LYS A 116 -4.02 -13.73 -2.60
N GLN A 117 -3.67 -14.69 -3.46
CA GLN A 117 -2.79 -14.44 -4.59
C GLN A 117 -3.58 -13.96 -5.80
N MET A 118 -3.00 -13.06 -6.58
CA MET A 118 -3.57 -12.50 -7.80
C MET A 118 -2.51 -12.43 -8.90
N PHE A 119 -2.97 -12.29 -10.15
CA PHE A 119 -2.12 -11.96 -11.30
C PHE A 119 -0.94 -12.93 -11.46
N ASN A 120 -1.25 -14.21 -11.69
CA ASN A 120 -0.26 -15.28 -11.83
C ASN A 120 0.74 -15.37 -10.66
N ASN A 121 0.24 -15.16 -9.44
CA ASN A 121 1.01 -15.17 -8.18
C ASN A 121 2.08 -14.07 -8.08
N GLN A 122 1.97 -13.01 -8.89
CA GLN A 122 2.87 -11.85 -8.83
C GLN A 122 2.46 -10.82 -7.78
N LEU A 123 1.25 -10.93 -7.23
CA LEU A 123 0.78 -10.12 -6.11
C LEU A 123 0.10 -11.00 -5.07
N VAL A 124 0.34 -10.72 -3.79
CA VAL A 124 -0.37 -11.33 -2.67
C VAL A 124 -0.92 -10.26 -1.73
N THR A 125 -2.20 -10.38 -1.40
CA THR A 125 -2.85 -9.65 -0.32
C THR A 125 -2.84 -10.52 0.94
N VAL A 126 -2.37 -9.98 2.06
CA VAL A 126 -2.33 -10.64 3.38
C VAL A 126 -3.17 -9.84 4.37
N TRP A 127 -4.05 -10.53 5.08
CA TRP A 127 -4.93 -9.99 6.09
C TRP A 127 -4.80 -10.76 7.41
N SER A 128 -4.36 -10.07 8.46
CA SER A 128 -3.99 -10.70 9.74
C SER A 128 -4.97 -10.43 10.88
N ALA A 129 -6.16 -9.88 10.59
CA ALA A 129 -7.21 -9.65 11.59
C ALA A 129 -8.39 -10.64 11.39
N PRO A 130 -8.39 -11.81 12.03
CA PRO A 130 -9.45 -12.81 11.87
C PRO A 130 -10.77 -12.32 12.49
N ASN A 131 -11.90 -12.76 11.93
CA ASN A 131 -13.25 -12.36 12.36
C ASN A 131 -13.39 -10.85 12.52
N TYR A 132 -13.03 -10.12 11.46
CA TYR A 132 -12.94 -8.66 11.48
C TYR A 132 -14.33 -8.05 11.72
N CYS A 133 -14.49 -7.50 12.93
CA CYS A 133 -15.57 -6.62 13.41
C CYS A 133 -17.00 -7.03 13.04
#